data_AF-A0ABD0RDN8-F1
#
_entry.id   AF-A0ABD0RDN8-F1
#
_cell.length_a   1.000
_cell.length_b   1.000
_cell.length_c   1.000
_cell.angle_alpha   90.00
_cell.angle_beta   90.00
_cell.angle_gamma   90.00
#
_symmetry.space_group_name_H-M   'P 1'
#
loop_
_entity.id
_entity.type
_entity.pdbx_description
1 polymer ?
#
loop_
_entity_poly.entity_id
_entity_poly.type
_entity_poly.pdbx_seq_one_letter_code
_entity_poly.pdbx_strand_id
1 'polypeptide(L)'
;ARLYMQQFYAMFLKRALYSWRNWKVMVAQFLVPLIFTVVALVVARSLPGSHITPQLRLALKQYGSTRVPVAVDTNAGPLASALAEIYAAQLPSQNAIAATNITDLSEYVLYNAMREGGAFNEHCVVGAAFRSRSRKTTDVIGYFNNQGYHTPATALMLVDNALYKLLAGPDASIRTGNYPMPRN
;
A
#
# COMPACT_ATOMS: atom_id res chain seq x y z
N ALA A 1 53.20 50.56 16.46
CA ALA A 1 51.86 50.44 15.85
C ALA A 1 51.83 50.68 14.34
N ARG A 2 52.40 51.80 13.84
CA ARG A 2 52.35 52.19 12.41
C ARG A 2 52.95 51.15 11.44
N LEU A 3 54.08 50.54 11.81
CA LEU A 3 54.75 49.52 10.98
C LEU A 3 53.93 48.22 10.87
N TYR A 4 53.36 47.74 11.97
CA TYR A 4 52.54 46.51 11.98
C TYR A 4 51.28 46.65 11.12
N MET A 5 50.64 47.82 11.11
CA MET A 5 49.48 48.09 10.26
C MET A 5 49.86 48.16 8.78
N GLN A 6 51.02 48.73 8.45
CA GLN A 6 51.54 48.73 7.08
C GLN A 6 51.88 47.31 6.59
N GLN A 7 52.47 46.48 7.45
CA GLN A 7 52.76 45.07 7.14
C GLN A 7 51.49 44.24 6.94
N PHE A 8 50.48 44.43 7.80
CA PHE A 8 49.17 43.79 7.65
C PHE A 8 48.51 44.18 6.33
N TYR A 9 48.49 45.48 6.02
CA TYR A 9 47.94 45.98 4.76
C TYR A 9 48.67 45.41 3.55
N ALA A 10 50.01 45.38 3.56
CA ALA A 10 50.81 44.81 2.50
C ALA A 10 50.52 43.30 2.29
N MET A 11 50.39 42.54 3.38
CA MET A 11 50.04 41.12 3.33
C MET A 11 48.61 40.88 2.82
N PHE A 12 47.66 41.72 3.24
CA PHE A 12 46.28 41.66 2.75
C PHE A 12 46.19 41.97 1.26
N LEU A 13 46.85 43.04 0.80
CA LEU A 13 46.88 43.41 -0.62
C LEU A 13 47.55 42.32 -1.46
N LYS A 14 48.64 41.74 -0.97
CA LYS A 14 49.31 40.59 -1.61
C LYS A 14 48.35 39.40 -1.74
N ARG A 15 47.55 39.10 -0.70
CA ARG A 15 46.56 38.02 -0.74
C ARG A 15 45.41 38.34 -1.71
N ALA A 16 44.91 39.57 -1.72
CA ALA A 16 43.85 40.01 -2.63
C ALA A 16 44.28 39.93 -4.11
N LEU A 17 45.48 40.43 -4.44
CA LEU A 17 46.05 40.34 -5.79
C LEU A 17 46.28 38.88 -6.22
N TYR A 18 46.70 38.02 -5.30
CA TYR A 18 46.85 36.59 -5.55
C TYR A 18 45.50 35.90 -5.81
N SER A 19 44.46 36.23 -5.03
CA SER A 19 43.11 35.73 -5.23
C SER A 19 42.50 36.24 -6.55
N TRP A 20 42.78 37.49 -6.94
CA TRP A 20 42.35 38.05 -8.23
C TRP A 20 42.98 37.30 -9.42
N ARG A 21 44.28 37.03 -9.36
CA ARG A 21 44.97 36.24 -10.39
C ARG A 21 44.51 34.78 -10.41
N ASN A 22 44.10 34.22 -9.27
CA ASN A 22 43.62 32.84 -9.13
C ASN A 22 42.09 32.76 -8.94
N TRP A 23 41.34 33.60 -9.67
CA TRP A 23 39.89 33.74 -9.52
C TRP A 23 39.10 32.42 -9.64
N LYS A 24 39.61 31.44 -10.42
CA LYS A 24 38.99 30.11 -10.58
C LYS A 24 38.82 29.37 -9.24
N VAL A 25 39.81 29.48 -8.35
CA VAL A 25 39.78 28.84 -7.02
C VAL A 25 38.72 29.50 -6.15
N MET A 26 38.63 30.83 -6.19
CA MET A 26 37.59 31.58 -5.46
C MET A 26 36.19 31.20 -5.96
N VAL A 27 35.99 31.11 -7.27
CA VAL A 27 34.70 30.68 -7.84
C VAL A 27 34.35 29.27 -7.41
N ALA A 28 35.29 28.32 -7.47
CA ALA A 28 35.05 26.95 -7.03
C ALA A 28 34.66 26.89 -5.53
N GLN A 29 35.30 27.68 -4.68
CA GLN A 29 35.02 27.74 -3.25
C GLN A 29 33.61 28.25 -2.92
N PHE A 30 33.04 29.13 -3.74
CA PHE A 30 31.64 29.58 -3.56
C PHE A 30 30.63 28.69 -4.27
N LEU A 31 30.97 28.19 -5.45
CA LEU A 31 30.08 27.37 -6.28
C LEU A 31 29.77 26.02 -5.63
N VAL A 32 30.78 25.37 -5.02
CA VAL A 32 30.61 24.05 -4.40
C VAL A 32 29.58 24.10 -3.25
N PRO A 33 29.73 24.94 -2.21
CA PRO A 33 28.72 25.07 -1.15
C PRO A 33 27.35 25.52 -1.67
N LEU A 34 27.31 26.39 -2.68
CA LEU A 34 26.06 26.85 -3.29
C LEU A 34 25.30 25.71 -3.94
N ILE A 35 25.97 24.89 -4.75
CA ILE A 35 25.35 23.71 -5.40
C ILE A 35 24.82 22.75 -4.35
N PHE A 36 25.62 22.42 -3.32
CA PHE A 36 25.18 21.55 -2.24
C PHE A 36 23.95 22.11 -1.50
N THR A 37 23.91 23.43 -1.27
CA THR A 37 22.78 24.08 -0.62
C THR A 37 21.52 24.03 -1.50
N VAL A 38 21.65 24.27 -2.80
CA VAL A 38 20.53 24.18 -3.75
C VAL A 38 20.01 22.74 -3.83
N VAL A 39 20.90 21.75 -3.95
CA VAL A 39 20.52 20.33 -3.96
C VAL A 39 19.81 19.95 -2.66
N ALA A 40 20.37 20.33 -1.50
CA ALA A 40 19.76 20.07 -0.20
C ALA A 40 18.37 20.72 -0.08
N LEU A 41 18.20 21.95 -0.58
CA LEU A 41 16.93 22.66 -0.60
C LEU A 41 15.92 21.96 -1.52
N VAL A 42 16.33 21.54 -2.72
CA VAL A 42 15.48 20.80 -3.66
C VAL A 42 15.02 19.49 -3.02
N VAL A 43 15.92 18.75 -2.36
CA VAL A 43 15.57 17.52 -1.64
C VAL A 43 14.59 17.83 -0.51
N ALA A 44 14.87 18.84 0.31
CA ALA A 44 14.00 19.22 1.44
C ALA A 44 12.61 19.71 1.01
N ARG A 45 12.48 20.29 -0.20
CA ARG A 45 11.21 20.77 -0.76
C ARG A 45 10.47 19.73 -1.58
N SER A 46 11.19 18.85 -2.26
CA SER A 46 10.62 17.80 -3.12
C SER A 46 10.24 16.55 -2.35
N LEU A 47 10.94 16.27 -1.25
CA LEU A 47 10.53 15.19 -0.36
C LEU A 47 9.34 15.67 0.47
N PRO A 48 8.21 14.95 0.44
CA PRO A 48 7.08 15.27 1.30
C PRO A 48 7.56 15.29 2.75
N GLY A 49 7.19 16.36 3.47
CA GLY A 49 7.55 16.52 4.87
C GLY A 49 6.99 15.37 5.72
N SER A 50 7.35 15.42 7.01
CA SER A 50 6.84 14.52 8.06
C SER A 50 5.31 14.66 8.24
N HIS A 51 4.50 14.19 7.29
CA HIS A 51 3.06 14.12 7.46
C HIS A 51 2.72 12.94 8.37
N ILE A 52 1.76 13.13 9.27
CA ILE A 52 1.16 12.03 10.02
C ILE A 52 0.51 11.13 8.97
N THR A 53 1.11 9.95 8.71
CA THR A 53 0.54 8.99 7.78
C THR A 53 -0.80 8.54 8.37
N PRO A 54 -1.92 8.71 7.65
CA PRO A 54 -3.22 8.31 8.17
C PRO A 54 -3.31 6.79 8.32
N GLN A 55 -4.28 6.33 9.10
CA GLN A 55 -4.59 4.92 9.23
C GLN A 55 -4.85 4.28 7.86
N LEU A 56 -4.13 3.20 7.54
CA LEU A 56 -4.39 2.40 6.36
C LEU A 56 -5.57 1.47 6.63
N ARG A 57 -6.72 1.78 6.04
CA ARG A 57 -7.88 0.89 6.08
C ARG A 57 -7.59 -0.38 5.28
N LEU A 58 -7.82 -1.55 5.86
CA LEU A 58 -7.60 -2.86 5.23
C LEU A 58 -8.78 -3.23 4.33
N ALA A 59 -9.16 -2.30 3.46
CA ALA A 59 -10.26 -2.41 2.54
C ALA A 59 -9.75 -2.91 1.18
N LEU A 60 -10.48 -3.84 0.55
CA LEU A 60 -10.07 -4.43 -0.72
C LEU A 60 -9.93 -3.38 -1.85
N LYS A 61 -10.67 -2.27 -1.78
CA LYS A 61 -10.55 -1.15 -2.71
C LYS A 61 -9.16 -0.52 -2.81
N GLN A 62 -8.29 -0.73 -1.81
CA GLN A 62 -6.91 -0.24 -1.84
C GLN A 62 -6.06 -0.94 -2.90
N TYR A 63 -6.51 -2.09 -3.41
CA TYR A 63 -5.85 -2.87 -4.44
C TYR A 63 -6.38 -2.57 -5.86
N GLY A 64 -7.24 -1.56 -6.03
CA GLY A 64 -7.84 -1.22 -7.31
C GLY A 64 -9.11 -2.01 -7.62
N SER A 65 -9.38 -2.25 -8.90
CA SER A 65 -10.54 -3.02 -9.35
C SER A 65 -10.20 -4.51 -9.30
N THR A 66 -10.92 -5.27 -8.46
CA THR A 66 -10.61 -6.69 -8.23
C THR A 66 -11.75 -7.61 -8.67
N ARG A 67 -11.42 -8.84 -9.06
CA ARG A 67 -12.37 -9.91 -9.35
C ARG A 67 -12.20 -11.01 -8.32
N VAL A 68 -13.20 -11.17 -7.46
CA VAL A 68 -13.12 -12.04 -6.28
C VAL A 68 -13.88 -13.33 -6.56
N PRO A 69 -13.20 -14.50 -6.66
CA PRO A 69 -13.89 -15.77 -6.77
C PRO A 69 -14.64 -16.11 -5.48
N VAL A 70 -15.94 -16.39 -5.63
CA VAL A 70 -16.81 -16.86 -4.57
C VAL A 70 -17.23 -18.29 -4.92
N ALA A 71 -16.53 -19.25 -4.33
CA ALA A 71 -16.79 -20.67 -4.53
C ALA A 71 -17.85 -21.17 -3.55
N VAL A 72 -18.85 -21.87 -4.06
CA VAL A 72 -19.91 -22.49 -3.26
C VAL A 72 -19.99 -23.96 -3.64
N ASP A 73 -19.90 -24.84 -2.65
CA ASP A 73 -19.96 -26.29 -2.87
C ASP A 73 -21.30 -26.69 -3.52
N THR A 74 -21.30 -27.73 -4.36
CA THR A 74 -22.51 -28.17 -5.08
C THR A 74 -23.62 -28.64 -4.14
N ASN A 75 -23.22 -29.19 -2.99
CA ASN A 75 -24.13 -29.61 -1.91
C ASN A 75 -24.19 -28.58 -0.77
N ALA A 76 -23.95 -27.30 -1.06
CA ALA A 76 -24.03 -26.23 -0.07
C ALA A 76 -25.43 -26.18 0.58
N GLY A 77 -25.46 -26.27 1.91
CA GLY A 77 -26.67 -26.04 2.68
C GLY A 77 -27.09 -24.57 2.63
N PRO A 78 -28.33 -24.26 3.06
CA PRO A 78 -28.89 -22.91 2.99
C PRO A 78 -28.04 -21.86 3.72
N LEU A 79 -27.37 -22.25 4.81
CA LEU A 79 -26.46 -21.38 5.56
C LEU A 79 -25.22 -20.99 4.74
N ALA A 80 -24.64 -21.93 3.99
CA ALA A 80 -23.45 -21.68 3.17
C ALA A 80 -23.79 -20.77 1.99
N SER A 81 -24.92 -21.02 1.32
CA SER A 81 -25.40 -20.18 0.23
C SER A 81 -25.74 -18.76 0.70
N ALA A 82 -26.44 -18.63 1.85
CA ALA A 82 -26.75 -17.32 2.42
C ALA A 82 -25.48 -16.52 2.79
N LEU A 83 -24.48 -17.18 3.39
CA LEU A 83 -23.19 -16.55 3.68
C LEU A 83 -22.45 -16.11 2.40
N ALA A 84 -22.46 -16.95 1.37
CA ALA A 84 -21.84 -16.63 0.09
C ALA A 84 -22.53 -15.44 -0.60
N GLU A 85 -23.87 -15.36 -0.54
CA GLU A 85 -24.65 -14.24 -1.06
C GLU A 85 -24.34 -12.95 -0.30
N ILE A 86 -24.32 -12.98 1.04
CA ILE A 86 -23.95 -11.83 1.87
C ILE A 86 -22.51 -11.38 1.57
N TYR A 87 -21.59 -12.35 1.42
CA TYR A 87 -20.20 -12.07 1.07
C TYR A 87 -20.09 -11.45 -0.32
N ALA A 88 -20.82 -11.94 -1.32
CA ALA A 88 -20.81 -11.38 -2.67
C ALA A 88 -21.43 -9.97 -2.69
N ALA A 89 -22.50 -9.74 -1.94
CA ALA A 89 -23.22 -8.47 -1.88
C ALA A 89 -22.40 -7.31 -1.30
N GLN A 90 -21.38 -7.57 -0.46
CA GLN A 90 -20.49 -6.52 0.05
C GLN A 90 -19.38 -6.13 -0.93
N LEU A 91 -19.04 -6.95 -1.92
CA LEU A 91 -17.89 -6.73 -2.81
C LEU A 91 -17.97 -5.45 -3.66
N PRO A 92 -19.14 -5.05 -4.22
CA PRO A 92 -19.24 -3.80 -4.97
C PRO A 92 -18.84 -2.56 -4.15
N SER A 93 -19.15 -2.54 -2.85
CA SER A 93 -18.73 -1.45 -1.95
C SER A 93 -17.20 -1.34 -1.76
N GLN A 94 -16.49 -2.40 -2.13
CA GLN A 94 -15.04 -2.53 -2.06
C GLN A 94 -14.37 -2.41 -3.44
N ASN A 95 -15.06 -1.90 -4.45
CA ASN A 95 -14.57 -1.82 -5.83
C ASN A 95 -14.17 -3.21 -6.38
N ALA A 96 -14.96 -4.22 -6.03
CA ALA A 96 -14.71 -5.61 -6.40
C ALA A 96 -15.94 -6.22 -7.07
N ILE A 97 -15.70 -7.08 -8.06
CA ILE A 97 -16.72 -7.82 -8.79
C ILE A 97 -16.65 -9.28 -8.35
N ALA A 98 -17.78 -9.84 -7.89
CA ALA A 98 -17.88 -11.24 -7.56
C ALA A 98 -17.80 -12.10 -8.85
N ALA A 99 -16.89 -13.07 -8.89
CA ALA A 99 -16.97 -14.17 -9.83
C ALA A 99 -17.74 -15.32 -9.15
N THR A 100 -18.98 -15.52 -9.60
CA THR A 100 -19.90 -16.54 -9.09
C THR A 100 -19.89 -17.78 -10.00
N ASN A 101 -20.68 -18.81 -9.66
CA ASN A 101 -20.72 -20.10 -10.36
C ASN A 101 -19.39 -20.87 -10.32
N ILE A 102 -18.68 -20.76 -9.20
CA ILE A 102 -17.44 -21.49 -8.94
C ILE A 102 -17.74 -22.55 -7.88
N THR A 103 -17.32 -23.79 -8.12
CA THR A 103 -17.46 -24.90 -7.16
C THR A 103 -16.11 -25.23 -6.53
N ASP A 104 -15.04 -25.23 -7.34
CA ASP A 104 -13.65 -25.38 -6.88
C ASP A 104 -12.85 -24.11 -7.17
N LEU A 105 -12.42 -23.44 -6.10
CA LEU A 105 -11.62 -22.24 -6.18
C LEU A 105 -10.21 -22.52 -6.75
N SER A 106 -9.67 -23.72 -6.51
CA SER A 106 -8.35 -24.14 -7.00
C SER A 106 -8.35 -24.27 -8.51
N GLU A 107 -9.41 -24.88 -9.07
CA GLU A 107 -9.60 -24.99 -10.51
C GLU A 107 -9.76 -23.61 -11.16
N TYR A 108 -10.58 -22.73 -10.56
CA TYR A 108 -10.72 -21.35 -11.03
C TYR A 108 -9.38 -20.60 -11.06
N VAL A 109 -8.59 -20.72 -9.99
CA VAL A 109 -7.27 -20.07 -9.90
C VAL A 109 -6.31 -20.62 -10.95
N LEU A 110 -6.22 -21.95 -11.09
CA LEU A 110 -5.35 -22.59 -12.09
C LEU A 110 -5.72 -22.18 -13.52
N TYR A 111 -7.01 -22.24 -13.87
CA TYR A 111 -7.50 -21.89 -15.20
C TYR A 111 -7.19 -20.43 -15.56
N ASN A 112 -7.51 -19.49 -14.67
CA ASN A 112 -7.31 -18.07 -14.96
C ASN A 112 -5.83 -17.67 -14.87
N ALA A 113 -5.04 -18.27 -13.97
CA ALA A 113 -3.59 -18.05 -13.92
C ALA A 113 -2.90 -18.52 -15.21
N MET A 114 -3.33 -19.64 -15.81
CA MET A 114 -2.80 -20.08 -17.11
C MET A 114 -3.22 -19.15 -18.26
N ARG A 115 -4.47 -18.64 -18.23
CA ARG A 115 -5.02 -17.83 -19.32
C ARG A 115 -4.52 -16.39 -19.32
N GLU A 116 -4.36 -15.80 -18.14
CA GLU A 116 -4.05 -14.37 -17.96
C GLU A 116 -2.62 -14.13 -17.46
N GLY A 117 -1.92 -15.18 -17.01
CA GLY A 117 -0.55 -15.09 -16.52
C GLY A 117 -0.44 -14.20 -15.29
N GLY A 118 0.59 -13.34 -15.26
CA GLY A 118 0.86 -12.45 -14.14
C GLY A 118 -0.26 -11.44 -13.85
N ALA A 119 -1.05 -11.05 -14.87
CA ALA A 119 -2.14 -10.11 -14.71
C ALA A 119 -3.24 -10.62 -13.77
N PHE A 120 -3.43 -11.95 -13.66
CA PHE A 120 -4.38 -12.55 -12.73
C PHE A 120 -4.12 -12.13 -11.28
N ASN A 121 -2.84 -12.01 -10.89
CA ASN A 121 -2.45 -11.62 -9.54
C ASN A 121 -2.77 -10.15 -9.21
N GLU A 122 -2.94 -9.29 -10.22
CA GLU A 122 -3.26 -7.88 -9.98
C GLU A 122 -4.74 -7.69 -9.61
N HIS A 123 -5.63 -8.51 -10.16
CA HIS A 123 -7.07 -8.37 -9.95
C HIS A 123 -7.70 -9.47 -9.09
N CYS A 124 -7.10 -10.66 -8.97
CA CYS A 124 -7.54 -11.72 -8.06
C CYS A 124 -6.76 -11.66 -6.75
N VAL A 125 -7.11 -10.71 -5.88
CA VAL A 125 -6.40 -10.43 -4.62
C VAL A 125 -6.83 -11.32 -3.46
N VAL A 126 -8.14 -11.55 -3.37
CA VAL A 126 -8.79 -12.36 -2.35
C VAL A 126 -9.85 -13.24 -2.99
N GLY A 127 -10.24 -14.30 -2.29
CA GLY A 127 -11.33 -15.20 -2.68
C GLY A 127 -12.00 -15.79 -1.44
N ALA A 128 -13.12 -16.46 -1.62
CA ALA A 128 -13.76 -17.20 -0.54
C ALA A 128 -14.40 -18.49 -1.03
N ALA A 129 -14.34 -19.54 -0.22
CA ALA A 129 -15.06 -20.79 -0.45
C ALA A 129 -15.99 -21.10 0.72
N PHE A 130 -17.23 -21.49 0.40
CA PHE A 130 -18.28 -21.80 1.36
C PHE A 130 -18.71 -23.25 1.18
N ARG A 131 -18.55 -24.06 2.23
CA ARG A 131 -18.75 -25.51 2.18
C ARG A 131 -19.65 -25.96 3.33
N SER A 132 -20.61 -26.84 3.06
CA SER A 132 -21.46 -27.39 4.12
C SER A 132 -20.80 -28.62 4.73
N ARG A 133 -20.51 -28.61 6.03
CA ARG A 133 -20.06 -29.80 6.77
C ARG A 133 -21.23 -30.60 7.33
N SER A 134 -22.29 -29.91 7.75
CA SER A 134 -23.56 -30.51 8.21
C SER A 134 -24.72 -29.57 7.91
N ARG A 135 -25.96 -29.94 8.27
CA ARG A 135 -27.13 -29.03 8.18
C ARG A 135 -26.99 -27.76 9.03
N LYS A 136 -26.16 -27.77 10.08
CA LYS A 136 -25.98 -26.66 11.03
C LYS A 136 -24.56 -26.10 11.04
N THR A 137 -23.66 -26.63 10.22
CA THR A 137 -22.23 -26.30 10.25
C THR A 137 -21.75 -26.03 8.83
N THR A 138 -21.21 -24.84 8.64
CA THR A 138 -20.62 -24.38 7.38
C THR A 138 -19.16 -24.03 7.63
N ASP A 139 -18.29 -24.55 6.78
CA ASP A 139 -16.89 -24.16 6.72
C ASP A 139 -16.76 -22.99 5.74
N VAL A 140 -16.10 -21.91 6.17
CA VAL A 140 -15.79 -20.75 5.33
C VAL A 140 -14.28 -20.59 5.27
N ILE A 141 -13.73 -20.52 4.06
CA ILE A 141 -12.30 -20.37 3.82
C ILE A 141 -12.08 -19.08 3.05
N GLY A 142 -11.34 -18.13 3.64
CA GLY A 142 -10.87 -16.93 2.96
C GLY A 142 -9.51 -17.19 2.30
N TYR A 143 -9.42 -16.96 0.99
CA TYR A 143 -8.21 -17.08 0.19
C TYR A 143 -7.58 -15.70 -0.06
N PHE A 144 -6.27 -15.67 -0.25
CA PHE A 144 -5.49 -14.47 -0.55
C PHE A 144 -4.33 -14.81 -1.48
N ASN A 145 -3.89 -13.88 -2.32
CA ASN A 145 -2.90 -14.12 -3.37
C ASN A 145 -1.42 -13.83 -2.97
N ASN A 146 -1.19 -13.49 -1.71
CA ASN A 146 0.12 -13.18 -1.12
C ASN A 146 0.98 -12.14 -1.90
N GLN A 147 0.38 -11.30 -2.74
CA GLN A 147 1.11 -10.22 -3.43
C GLN A 147 1.20 -8.94 -2.60
N GLY A 148 0.15 -8.64 -1.84
CA GLY A 148 0.11 -7.50 -0.94
C GLY A 148 0.30 -7.90 0.52
N TYR A 149 1.06 -7.11 1.28
CA TYR A 149 1.33 -7.33 2.71
C TYR A 149 0.07 -7.53 3.57
N HIS A 150 -1.03 -6.87 3.20
CA HIS A 150 -2.27 -6.88 3.97
C HIS A 150 -3.39 -7.72 3.34
N THR A 151 -3.09 -8.49 2.29
CA THR A 151 -4.06 -9.39 1.63
C THR A 151 -4.66 -10.43 2.57
N PRO A 152 -3.92 -11.11 3.48
CA PRO A 152 -4.54 -12.06 4.41
C PRO A 152 -5.50 -11.36 5.39
N ALA A 153 -5.14 -10.20 5.92
CA ALA A 153 -5.99 -9.44 6.83
C ALA A 153 -7.25 -8.89 6.13
N THR A 154 -7.12 -8.51 4.85
CA THR A 154 -8.26 -8.08 4.01
C THR A 154 -9.22 -9.24 3.74
N ALA A 155 -8.70 -10.43 3.38
CA ALA A 155 -9.50 -11.62 3.15
C ALA A 155 -10.30 -12.01 4.41
N LEU A 156 -9.64 -12.01 5.57
CA LEU A 156 -10.28 -12.31 6.85
C LEU A 156 -11.35 -11.27 7.21
N MET A 157 -11.04 -9.97 7.05
CA MET A 157 -12.02 -8.90 7.29
C MET A 157 -13.29 -9.09 6.45
N LEU A 158 -13.18 -9.49 5.18
CA LEU A 158 -14.34 -9.70 4.32
C LEU A 158 -15.20 -10.87 4.81
N VAL A 159 -14.57 -11.98 5.20
CA VAL A 159 -15.28 -13.15 5.76
C VAL A 159 -15.97 -12.79 7.07
N ASP A 160 -15.25 -12.14 7.99
CA ASP A 160 -15.80 -11.71 9.29
C ASP A 160 -16.95 -10.72 9.12
N ASN A 161 -16.84 -9.80 8.16
CA ASN A 161 -17.91 -8.85 7.87
C ASN A 161 -19.17 -9.53 7.32
N ALA A 162 -19.03 -10.58 6.49
CA ALA A 162 -20.16 -11.37 6.03
C ALA A 162 -20.82 -12.14 7.17
N LEU A 163 -20.02 -12.75 8.05
CA LEU A 163 -20.51 -13.43 9.25
C LEU A 163 -21.25 -12.45 10.18
N TYR A 164 -20.68 -11.26 10.40
CA TYR A 164 -21.29 -10.26 11.27
C TYR A 164 -22.61 -9.74 10.70
N LYS A 165 -22.71 -9.53 9.38
CA LYS A 165 -23.96 -9.18 8.70
C LYS A 165 -25.03 -10.25 8.84
N LEU A 166 -24.64 -11.53 8.79
CA LEU A 166 -25.59 -12.63 9.01
C LEU A 166 -26.17 -12.60 10.44
N LEU A 167 -25.34 -12.29 11.44
CA LEU A 167 -25.72 -12.33 12.86
C LEU A 167 -26.42 -11.05 13.35
N ALA A 168 -25.92 -9.88 12.96
CA ALA A 168 -26.36 -8.58 13.46
C ALA A 168 -27.28 -7.82 12.47
N GLY A 169 -27.46 -8.34 11.26
CA GLY A 169 -28.30 -7.75 10.21
C GLY A 169 -27.51 -7.12 9.06
N PRO A 170 -28.17 -6.84 7.92
CA PRO A 170 -27.51 -6.42 6.68
C PRO A 170 -26.75 -5.10 6.77
N ASP A 171 -27.17 -4.20 7.66
CA ASP A 171 -26.57 -2.87 7.90
C ASP A 171 -25.36 -2.92 8.83
N ALA A 172 -25.09 -4.06 9.46
CA ALA A 172 -23.93 -4.23 10.31
C ALA A 172 -22.63 -4.22 9.47
N SER A 173 -21.55 -3.62 10.02
CA SER A 173 -20.25 -3.68 9.37
C SER A 173 -19.08 -3.68 10.35
N ILE A 174 -18.05 -4.44 10.01
CA ILE A 174 -16.74 -4.45 10.64
C ILE A 174 -15.77 -3.71 9.73
N ARG A 175 -14.92 -2.87 10.33
CA ARG A 175 -13.89 -2.09 9.63
C ARG A 175 -12.58 -2.28 10.37
N THR A 176 -11.56 -2.73 9.65
CA THR A 176 -10.20 -2.87 10.19
C THR A 176 -9.26 -1.87 9.52
N GLY A 177 -8.24 -1.44 10.25
CA GLY A 177 -7.24 -0.53 9.74
C GLY A 177 -5.97 -0.59 10.57
N ASN A 178 -4.84 -0.42 9.91
CA ASN A 178 -3.51 -0.42 10.52
C ASN A 178 -2.97 1.00 10.62
N TYR A 179 -2.49 1.40 11.80
CA TYR A 179 -1.79 2.67 11.95
C TYR A 179 -0.32 2.50 11.54
N PRO A 180 0.33 3.55 11.01
CA PRO A 180 1.77 3.51 10.80
C PRO A 180 2.50 3.30 12.13
N MET A 181 3.72 2.78 12.07
CA MET A 181 4.57 2.73 13.25
C MET A 181 4.81 4.16 13.81
N PRO A 182 4.96 4.30 15.14
CA PRO A 182 5.40 5.55 15.74
C PRO A 182 6.73 5.98 15.12
N ARG A 183 6.92 7.29 14.96
CA ARG A 183 8.21 7.84 14.53
C ARG A 183 9.18 7.75 15.71
N ASN A 184 10.41 7.30 15.44
CA ASN A 184 11.54 7.38 16.37
C ASN A 184 12.09 8.80 16.46
#